data_AF-A0A382X3D2-F1
#
_entry.id   AF-A0A382X3D2-F1
#
_cell.length_a   1.000
_cell.length_b   1.000
_cell.length_c   1.000
_cell.angle_alpha   90.00
_cell.angle_beta   90.00
_cell.angle_gamma   90.00
#
_symmetry.space_group_name_H-M   'P 1'
#
loop_
_entity.id
_entity.type
_entity.pdbx_description
1 polymer ?
#
loop_
_entity_poly.entity_id
_entity_poly.type
_entity_poly.pdbx_seq_one_letter_code
_entity_poly.pdbx_strand_id
1 'polypeptide(L)'
;MKKRNKSFYFEDYTESKILEKEVYFNIVKVSYSRITFLSFIFLSLVLTCSIKMIYLSLASDKFFYAQNVKNNFLKNRRDIVDRNGTVLATDVNLYDVGVRPKLLKDIEKKNLLIKLGLLFPDLDLEILKKKLNKNNFFWLGKRLTPQEKDQLWLIGNKAFEF
;
A
#
# COMPACT_ATOMS: atom_id res chain seq x y z
N MET A 1 -67.03 -59.58 77.18
CA MET A 1 -67.22 -58.12 76.97
C MET A 1 -65.90 -57.40 77.27
N LYS A 2 -65.13 -57.01 76.24
CA LYS A 2 -64.44 -55.70 76.09
C LYS A 2 -63.74 -55.65 74.73
N LYS A 3 -64.33 -54.91 73.79
CA LYS A 3 -63.82 -54.66 72.44
C LYS A 3 -62.67 -53.65 72.57
N ARG A 4 -61.45 -53.97 72.09
CA ARG A 4 -60.36 -52.99 71.95
C ARG A 4 -60.20 -52.66 70.47
N ASN A 5 -60.27 -51.37 70.16
CA ASN A 5 -60.30 -50.83 68.81
C ASN A 5 -58.94 -51.02 68.13
N LYS A 6 -58.94 -51.46 66.86
CA LYS A 6 -57.73 -51.48 66.02
C LYS A 6 -57.44 -50.04 65.59
N SER A 7 -56.36 -49.45 66.09
CA SER A 7 -55.83 -48.21 65.55
C SER A 7 -55.13 -48.52 64.23
N PHE A 8 -55.53 -47.83 63.16
CA PHE A 8 -54.87 -47.90 61.86
C PHE A 8 -53.48 -47.28 61.97
N TYR A 9 -52.47 -48.00 61.49
CA TYR A 9 -51.15 -47.47 61.22
C TYR A 9 -51.05 -47.22 59.72
N PHE A 10 -50.62 -46.02 59.32
CA PHE A 10 -50.21 -45.73 57.95
C PHE A 10 -48.68 -45.81 57.90
N GLU A 11 -48.16 -46.54 56.92
CA GLU A 11 -46.75 -46.45 56.55
C GLU A 11 -46.57 -45.16 55.74
N ASP A 12 -45.86 -44.19 56.30
CA ASP A 12 -45.48 -42.98 55.58
C ASP A 12 -44.44 -43.33 54.52
N TYR A 13 -44.92 -43.55 53.28
CA TYR A 13 -44.03 -43.63 52.13
C TYR A 13 -43.51 -42.23 51.83
N THR A 14 -42.22 -41.99 52.07
CA THR A 14 -41.55 -40.78 51.60
C THR A 14 -41.60 -40.76 50.07
N GLU A 15 -42.03 -39.64 49.47
CA GLU A 15 -42.00 -39.40 48.02
C GLU A 15 -40.55 -39.45 47.50
N SER A 16 -40.02 -40.64 47.27
CA SER A 16 -38.74 -40.84 46.60
C SER A 16 -38.74 -42.07 45.69
N LYS A 17 -39.93 -42.54 45.31
CA LYS A 17 -40.11 -43.51 44.22
C LYS A 17 -40.48 -42.83 42.90
N ILE A 18 -39.97 -41.62 42.67
CA ILE A 18 -39.73 -41.20 41.29
C ILE A 18 -38.59 -42.08 40.83
N LEU A 19 -38.91 -43.07 39.99
CA LEU A 19 -37.95 -43.84 39.22
C LEU A 19 -36.81 -42.91 38.77
N GLU A 20 -35.64 -43.07 39.37
CA GLU A 20 -34.36 -42.69 38.78
C GLU A 20 -34.24 -43.48 37.49
N LYS A 21 -34.96 -43.05 36.46
CA LYS A 21 -34.62 -43.36 35.09
C LYS A 21 -33.31 -42.62 34.90
N GLU A 22 -32.21 -43.31 35.20
CA GLU A 22 -30.85 -42.84 34.98
C GLU A 22 -30.79 -42.30 33.55
N VAL A 23 -30.94 -40.97 33.43
CA VAL A 23 -30.61 -40.26 32.20
C VAL A 23 -29.10 -40.35 32.17
N TYR A 24 -28.58 -41.44 31.60
CA TYR A 24 -27.20 -41.52 31.17
C TYR A 24 -27.03 -40.45 30.10
N PHE A 25 -26.73 -39.23 30.54
CA PHE A 25 -26.01 -38.31 29.69
C PHE A 25 -24.75 -39.08 29.29
N ASN A 26 -24.61 -39.40 28.01
CA ASN A 26 -23.37 -39.94 27.47
C ASN A 26 -22.31 -38.85 27.60
N ILE A 27 -21.72 -38.74 28.78
CA ILE A 27 -20.61 -37.83 29.04
C ILE A 27 -19.43 -38.40 28.26
N VAL A 28 -19.16 -37.82 27.10
CA VAL A 28 -18.00 -38.19 26.30
C VAL A 28 -16.76 -38.03 27.19
N LYS A 29 -16.10 -39.15 27.52
CA LYS A 29 -14.87 -39.13 28.31
C LYS A 29 -13.75 -38.53 27.47
N VAL A 30 -13.53 -37.23 27.61
CA VAL A 30 -12.45 -36.54 26.91
C VAL A 30 -11.14 -36.73 27.68
N SER A 31 -10.10 -37.22 27.00
CA SER A 31 -8.77 -37.38 27.58
C SER A 31 -8.08 -36.02 27.72
N TYR A 32 -7.66 -35.68 28.93
CA TYR A 32 -6.97 -34.43 29.24
C TYR A 32 -5.70 -34.23 28.37
N SER A 33 -4.93 -35.30 28.15
CA SER A 33 -3.70 -35.26 27.34
C SER A 33 -3.93 -34.85 25.88
N ARG A 34 -5.11 -35.13 25.31
CA ARG A 34 -5.44 -34.75 23.92
C ARG A 34 -5.81 -33.27 23.83
N ILE A 35 -6.54 -32.77 24.84
CA ILE A 35 -6.91 -31.35 24.94
C ILE A 35 -5.67 -30.48 25.12
N THR A 36 -4.74 -30.88 26.01
CA THR A 36 -3.51 -30.13 26.26
C THR A 36 -2.62 -30.09 25.03
N PHE A 37 -2.49 -31.21 24.31
CA PHE A 37 -1.75 -31.26 23.04
C PHE A 37 -2.35 -30.32 21.98
N LEU A 38 -3.67 -30.35 21.79
CA LEU A 38 -4.34 -29.46 20.83
C LEU A 38 -4.19 -27.98 21.22
N SER A 39 -4.34 -27.67 22.52
CA SER A 39 -4.14 -26.32 23.06
C SER A 39 -2.73 -25.80 22.79
N PHE A 40 -1.71 -26.66 22.91
CA PHE A 40 -0.32 -26.28 22.62
C PHE A 40 -0.09 -25.91 21.15
N ILE A 41 -0.72 -26.63 20.21
CA ILE A 41 -0.64 -26.31 18.77
C ILE A 41 -1.24 -24.93 18.50
N PHE A 42 -2.44 -24.67 19.04
CA PHE A 42 -3.09 -23.36 18.90
C PHE A 42 -2.27 -22.23 19.53
N LEU A 43 -1.70 -22.47 20.72
CA LEU A 43 -0.81 -21.52 21.38
C LEU A 43 0.41 -21.19 20.52
N SER A 44 1.05 -22.21 19.92
CA SER A 44 2.20 -22.01 19.05
C SER A 44 1.87 -21.14 17.84
N LEU A 45 0.72 -21.36 17.19
CA LEU A 45 0.27 -20.54 16.07
C LEU A 45 0.11 -19.07 16.48
N VAL A 46 -0.58 -18.82 17.59
CA VAL A 46 -0.74 -17.46 18.14
C VAL A 46 0.62 -16.83 18.44
N LEU A 47 1.55 -17.59 19.04
CA LEU A 47 2.88 -17.11 19.37
C LEU A 47 3.66 -16.65 18.11
N THR A 48 3.65 -17.46 17.03
CA THR A 48 4.33 -17.08 15.78
C THR A 48 3.74 -15.82 15.14
N CYS A 49 2.42 -15.67 15.18
CA CYS A 49 1.75 -14.45 14.73
C CYS A 49 2.13 -13.24 15.58
N SER A 50 2.12 -13.37 16.91
CA SER A 50 2.50 -12.31 17.84
C SER A 50 3.96 -11.88 17.64
N ILE A 51 4.87 -12.83 17.47
CA ILE A 51 6.29 -12.55 17.19
C ILE A 51 6.42 -11.77 15.87
N LYS A 52 5.71 -12.19 14.82
CA LYS A 52 5.73 -11.48 13.53
C LYS A 52 5.17 -10.06 13.63
N MET A 53 4.11 -9.87 14.41
CA MET A 53 3.51 -8.55 14.66
C MET A 53 4.46 -7.64 15.42
N ILE A 54 5.12 -8.14 16.46
CA ILE A 54 6.13 -7.37 17.22
C ILE A 54 7.31 -7.03 16.31
N TYR A 55 7.82 -7.98 15.52
CA TYR A 55 8.89 -7.74 14.56
C TYR A 55 8.52 -6.62 13.57
N LEU A 56 7.30 -6.66 13.02
CA LEU A 56 6.83 -5.63 12.09
C LEU A 56 6.64 -4.28 12.80
N SER A 57 6.14 -4.29 14.03
CA SER A 57 5.93 -3.07 14.83
C SER A 57 7.24 -2.38 15.23
N LEU A 58 8.33 -3.13 15.39
CA LEU A 58 9.66 -2.59 15.66
C LEU A 58 10.41 -2.21 14.37
N ALA A 59 9.94 -2.65 13.21
CA ALA A 59 10.53 -2.28 11.93
C ALA A 59 10.25 -0.79 11.67
N SER A 60 11.29 -0.04 11.26
CA SER A 60 11.16 1.39 11.00
C SER A 60 10.17 1.70 9.88
N ASP A 61 9.38 2.76 10.04
CA ASP A 61 8.33 3.27 9.11
C ASP A 61 8.80 3.62 7.68
N LYS A 62 10.08 3.45 7.37
CA LYS A 62 10.66 3.76 6.05
C LYS A 62 9.98 3.01 4.89
N PHE A 63 9.31 1.89 5.16
CA PHE A 63 8.62 1.11 4.13
C PHE A 63 7.23 1.64 3.76
N PHE A 64 6.49 2.27 4.69
CA PHE A 64 5.10 2.65 4.43
C PHE A 64 4.97 3.94 3.64
N TYR A 65 5.85 4.92 3.85
CA TYR A 65 5.86 6.14 3.03
C TYR A 65 6.41 5.92 1.61
N ALA A 66 7.25 4.91 1.41
CA ALA A 66 7.81 4.57 0.11
C ALA A 66 6.81 3.82 -0.81
N GLN A 67 5.77 3.19 -0.25
CA GLN A 67 4.91 2.27 -1.00
C GLN A 67 3.81 2.97 -1.83
N ASN A 68 3.49 4.24 -1.54
CA ASN A 68 2.65 5.08 -2.40
C ASN A 68 3.40 5.62 -3.63
N VAL A 69 4.73 5.55 -3.62
CA VAL A 69 5.48 5.61 -4.87
C VAL A 69 5.38 4.21 -5.43
N LYS A 70 4.42 3.99 -6.33
CA LYS A 70 4.48 2.88 -7.26
C LYS A 70 5.85 3.01 -7.90
N ASN A 71 6.83 2.25 -7.39
CA ASN A 71 8.13 2.09 -8.02
C ASN A 71 7.82 1.30 -9.28
N ASN A 72 7.28 2.00 -10.27
CA ASN A 72 7.46 1.67 -11.66
C ASN A 72 8.97 1.71 -11.78
N PHE A 73 9.62 0.59 -11.47
CA PHE A 73 11.00 0.37 -11.85
C PHE A 73 10.98 0.64 -13.34
N LEU A 74 11.48 1.81 -13.73
CA LEU A 74 11.73 2.11 -15.11
C LEU A 74 12.59 0.94 -15.56
N LYS A 75 12.00 0.10 -16.41
CA LYS A 75 12.65 -1.14 -16.83
C LYS A 75 13.74 -0.71 -17.79
N ASN A 76 14.89 -0.34 -17.25
CA ASN A 76 16.05 -0.01 -18.05
C ASN A 76 16.35 -1.22 -18.92
N ARG A 77 16.43 -0.99 -20.24
CA ARG A 77 16.90 -1.99 -21.16
C ARG A 77 18.38 -2.21 -20.89
N ARG A 78 18.83 -3.46 -20.96
CA ARG A 78 20.25 -3.76 -20.87
C ARG A 78 20.94 -3.30 -22.17
N ASP A 79 22.16 -2.80 -22.03
CA ASP A 79 23.00 -2.45 -23.17
C ASP A 79 23.21 -3.65 -24.11
N ILE A 80 23.16 -3.39 -25.41
CA ILE A 80 23.60 -4.33 -26.43
C ILE A 80 25.09 -4.14 -26.62
N VAL A 81 25.85 -5.23 -26.49
CA VAL A 81 27.31 -5.25 -26.64
C VAL A 81 27.72 -6.22 -27.75
N ASP A 82 28.82 -5.93 -28.44
CA ASP A 82 29.46 -6.88 -29.36
C ASP A 82 30.25 -7.96 -28.58
N ARG A 83 30.78 -8.98 -29.28
CA ARG A 83 31.63 -10.06 -28.75
C ARG A 83 32.85 -9.55 -27.98
N ASN A 84 33.33 -8.36 -28.32
CA ASN A 84 34.48 -7.71 -27.68
C ASN A 84 34.08 -6.86 -26.46
N GLY A 85 32.79 -6.82 -26.11
CA GLY A 85 32.26 -6.04 -25.00
C GLY A 85 31.99 -4.56 -25.31
N THR A 86 32.16 -4.12 -26.56
CA THR A 86 31.87 -2.72 -26.97
C THR A 86 30.37 -2.48 -27.06
N VAL A 87 29.88 -1.38 -26.50
CA VAL A 87 28.46 -1.00 -26.51
C VAL A 87 28.03 -0.58 -27.92
N LEU A 88 27.00 -1.24 -28.45
CA LEU A 88 26.36 -0.93 -29.73
C LEU A 88 25.06 -0.13 -29.55
N ALA A 89 24.32 -0.37 -28.47
CA ALA A 89 23.11 0.38 -28.14
C ALA A 89 22.92 0.43 -26.62
N THR A 90 22.60 1.61 -26.11
CA THR A 90 22.34 1.87 -24.69
C THR A 90 21.13 2.80 -24.55
N ASP A 91 20.51 2.77 -23.38
CA ASP A 91 19.47 3.72 -23.02
C ASP A 91 20.12 5.05 -22.62
N VAL A 92 19.58 6.15 -23.14
CA VAL A 92 20.03 7.50 -22.81
C VAL A 92 18.92 8.24 -22.09
N ASN A 93 19.29 8.98 -21.04
CA ASN A 93 18.35 9.82 -20.30
C ASN A 93 18.04 11.06 -21.12
N LEU A 94 16.82 11.13 -21.63
CA LEU A 94 16.28 12.25 -22.38
C LEU A 94 15.01 12.74 -21.71
N TYR A 95 14.76 14.04 -21.84
CA TYR A 95 13.61 14.70 -21.23
C TYR A 95 12.76 15.38 -22.28
N ASP A 96 11.45 15.42 -22.07
CA ASP A 96 10.58 16.30 -22.83
C ASP A 96 10.30 17.53 -21.96
N VAL A 97 10.02 18.69 -22.57
CA VAL A 97 9.64 19.88 -21.80
C VAL A 97 8.32 20.42 -22.31
N GLY A 98 7.36 20.48 -21.39
CA GLY A 98 6.07 21.12 -21.56
C GLY A 98 6.01 22.44 -20.81
N VAL A 99 5.11 23.32 -21.24
CA VAL A 99 4.81 24.58 -20.57
C VAL A 99 3.31 24.64 -20.28
N ARG A 100 2.94 24.99 -19.04
CA ARG A 100 1.57 25.28 -18.58
C ARG A 100 1.36 26.80 -18.43
N PRO A 101 0.90 27.53 -19.45
CA PRO A 101 0.85 28.99 -19.40
C PRO A 101 -0.20 29.52 -18.41
N LYS A 102 -1.19 28.70 -18.02
CA LYS A 102 -2.20 29.03 -17.00
C LYS A 102 -1.58 29.39 -15.65
N LEU A 103 -0.38 28.88 -15.35
CA LEU A 103 0.31 29.13 -14.09
C LEU A 103 1.02 30.50 -14.07
N LEU A 104 1.14 31.16 -15.23
CA LEU A 104 1.91 32.40 -15.39
C LEU A 104 1.01 33.63 -15.48
N LYS A 105 1.45 34.69 -14.80
CA LYS A 105 0.92 36.05 -15.01
C LYS A 105 1.49 36.64 -16.30
N ASP A 106 0.86 37.68 -16.85
CA ASP A 106 1.29 38.27 -18.13
C ASP A 106 2.73 38.82 -18.12
N ILE A 107 3.18 39.36 -16.98
CA ILE A 107 4.57 39.80 -16.78
C ILE A 107 5.53 38.60 -16.83
N GLU A 108 5.17 37.49 -16.18
CA GLU A 108 5.98 36.27 -16.15
C GLU A 108 6.06 35.62 -17.53
N LYS A 109 4.98 35.65 -18.32
CA LYS A 109 4.97 35.18 -19.71
C LYS A 109 5.94 35.95 -20.60
N LYS A 110 5.99 37.28 -20.45
CA LYS A 110 6.95 38.13 -21.19
C LYS A 110 8.40 37.82 -20.78
N ASN A 111 8.65 37.68 -19.49
CA ASN A 111 9.98 37.34 -18.98
C ASN A 111 10.44 35.95 -19.47
N LEU A 112 9.54 34.96 -19.47
CA LEU A 112 9.82 33.62 -20.01
C LEU A 112 10.18 33.69 -21.50
N LEU A 113 9.44 34.47 -22.29
CA LEU A 113 9.69 34.63 -23.73
C LEU A 113 11.11 35.18 -24.00
N ILE A 114 11.53 36.20 -23.25
CA ILE A 114 12.86 36.81 -23.37
C ILE A 114 13.95 35.79 -22.99
N LYS A 115 13.80 35.13 -21.83
CA LYS A 115 14.79 34.15 -21.36
C LYS A 115 14.93 32.98 -22.33
N LEU A 116 13.83 32.49 -22.90
CA LEU A 116 13.86 31.41 -23.89
C LEU A 116 14.54 31.84 -25.19
N GLY A 117 14.32 33.08 -25.66
CA GLY A 117 15.02 33.61 -26.83
C GLY A 117 16.52 33.78 -26.63
N LEU A 118 16.97 34.06 -25.40
CA LEU A 118 18.39 34.14 -25.07
C LEU A 118 19.07 32.77 -25.02
N LEU A 119 18.37 31.74 -24.56
CA LEU A 119 18.91 30.38 -24.44
C LEU A 119 18.84 29.62 -25.77
N PHE A 120 17.76 29.81 -26.54
CA PHE A 120 17.49 29.12 -27.80
C PHE A 120 17.24 30.17 -28.89
N PRO A 121 18.31 30.73 -29.49
CA PRO A 121 18.18 31.81 -30.49
C PRO A 121 17.44 31.36 -31.76
N ASP A 122 17.45 30.06 -32.07
CA ASP A 122 16.78 29.49 -33.25
C ASP A 122 15.25 29.35 -33.08
N LEU A 123 14.72 29.70 -31.91
CA LEU A 123 13.32 29.45 -31.55
C LEU A 123 12.41 30.58 -32.04
N ASP A 124 11.35 30.25 -32.77
CA ASP A 124 10.38 31.24 -33.26
C ASP A 124 9.56 31.85 -32.11
N LEU A 125 9.95 33.07 -31.71
CA LEU A 125 9.34 33.82 -30.62
C LEU A 125 7.89 34.22 -30.90
N GLU A 126 7.49 34.41 -32.15
CA GLU A 126 6.11 34.77 -32.49
C GLU A 126 5.17 33.59 -32.24
N ILE A 127 5.58 32.40 -32.68
CA ILE A 127 4.83 31.17 -32.45
C ILE A 127 4.76 30.89 -30.95
N LEU A 128 5.88 31.04 -30.23
CA LEU A 128 5.93 30.81 -28.79
C LEU A 128 5.00 31.77 -28.03
N LYS A 129 4.99 33.06 -28.39
CA LYS A 129 4.08 34.06 -27.82
C LYS A 129 2.62 33.70 -28.05
N LYS A 130 2.26 33.27 -29.26
CA LYS A 130 0.89 32.80 -29.58
C LYS A 130 0.51 31.60 -28.70
N LYS A 131 1.41 30.63 -28.52
CA LYS A 131 1.18 29.46 -27.66
C LYS A 131 1.00 29.83 -26.19
N LEU A 132 1.82 30.74 -25.65
CA LEU A 132 1.70 31.25 -24.28
C LEU A 132 0.38 31.99 -24.03
N ASN A 133 -0.14 32.70 -25.03
CA ASN A 133 -1.41 33.42 -24.92
C ASN A 133 -2.64 32.50 -24.96
N LYS A 134 -2.56 31.35 -25.63
CA LYS A 134 -3.67 30.37 -25.69
C LYS A 134 -4.02 29.74 -24.33
N ASN A 135 -3.19 29.94 -23.30
CA ASN A 135 -3.40 29.41 -21.95
C ASN A 135 -3.62 27.88 -21.91
N ASN A 136 -3.18 27.13 -22.92
CA ASN A 136 -3.25 25.67 -22.94
C ASN A 136 -1.86 25.07 -22.79
N PHE A 137 -1.78 23.86 -22.23
CA PHE A 137 -0.52 23.12 -22.17
C PHE A 137 0.01 22.90 -23.59
N PHE A 138 1.32 23.05 -23.77
CA PHE A 138 1.99 22.71 -25.02
C PHE A 138 3.40 22.18 -24.76
N TRP A 139 3.87 21.32 -25.67
CA TRP A 139 5.26 20.88 -25.70
C TRP A 139 6.13 22.00 -26.29
N LEU A 140 7.13 22.43 -25.53
CA LEU A 140 8.15 23.38 -25.97
C LEU A 140 9.25 22.65 -26.73
N GLY A 141 9.66 21.47 -26.27
CA GLY A 141 10.68 20.65 -26.90
C GLY A 141 10.58 19.19 -26.47
N LYS A 142 11.19 18.30 -27.25
CA LYS A 142 11.27 16.87 -26.96
C LYS A 142 12.72 16.40 -27.05
N ARG A 143 13.06 15.33 -26.31
CA ARG A 143 14.37 14.66 -26.36
C ARG A 143 15.54 15.58 -25.99
N LEU A 144 15.35 16.40 -24.98
CA LEU A 144 16.36 17.27 -24.40
C LEU A 144 17.42 16.44 -23.69
N THR A 145 18.66 16.85 -23.86
CA THR A 145 19.78 16.37 -23.07
C THR A 145 19.62 16.81 -21.61
N PRO A 146 20.27 16.10 -20.65
CA PRO A 146 20.28 16.53 -19.26
C PRO A 146 20.75 17.98 -19.07
N GLN A 147 21.73 18.42 -19.87
CA GLN A 147 22.27 19.78 -19.82
C GLN A 147 21.24 20.83 -20.27
N GLU A 148 20.52 20.60 -21.36
CA GLU A 148 19.46 21.51 -21.84
C GLU A 148 18.29 21.57 -20.84
N LYS A 149 17.92 20.43 -20.28
CA LYS A 149 16.91 20.36 -19.22
C LYS A 149 17.34 21.17 -17.99
N ASP A 150 18.60 21.06 -17.58
CA ASP A 150 19.13 21.83 -16.45
C ASP A 150 19.17 23.34 -16.74
N GLN A 151 19.52 23.75 -17.97
CA GLN A 151 19.43 25.16 -18.39
C GLN A 151 18.01 25.71 -18.27
N LEU A 152 17.01 24.93 -18.73
CA LEU A 152 15.60 25.29 -18.59
C LEU A 152 15.14 25.29 -17.13
N TRP A 153 15.62 24.34 -16.31
CA TRP A 153 15.32 24.27 -14.88
C TRP A 153 15.84 25.50 -14.14
N LEU A 154 17.05 25.96 -14.45
CA LEU A 154 17.69 27.14 -13.85
C LEU A 154 16.95 28.46 -14.13
N ILE A 155 16.08 28.51 -15.14
CA ILE A 155 15.18 29.66 -15.36
C ILE A 155 14.28 29.90 -14.13
N GLY A 156 13.99 28.83 -13.35
CA GLY A 156 13.23 28.90 -12.11
C GLY A 156 11.74 29.16 -12.34
N ASN A 157 11.19 28.69 -13.45
CA ASN A 157 9.80 28.96 -13.82
C ASN A 157 8.88 27.77 -13.51
N LYS A 158 7.89 27.99 -12.65
CA LYS A 158 6.89 27.00 -12.21
C LYS A 158 5.99 26.42 -13.32
N ALA A 159 6.00 27.01 -14.52
CA ALA A 159 5.19 26.55 -15.64
C ALA A 159 5.84 25.40 -16.41
N PHE A 160 7.13 25.14 -16.21
CA PHE A 160 7.80 24.00 -16.85
C PHE A 160 7.37 22.68 -16.23
N GLU A 161 7.18 21.70 -17.11
CA GLU A 161 6.90 20.31 -16.77
C GLU A 161 7.87 19.44 -17.60
N PHE A 162 8.60 18.55 -16.92
CA PHE A 162 9.61 17.67 -17.50
C PHE A 162 9.21 16.20 -17.34
#